data_AF-A0A7V9S8Q4-F1
#
_entry.id   AF-A0A7V9S8Q4-F1
#
_cell.length_a   1.000
_cell.length_b   1.000
_cell.length_c   1.000
_cell.angle_alpha   90.00
_cell.angle_beta   90.00
_cell.angle_gamma   90.00
#
_symmetry.space_group_name_H-M   'P 1'
#
loop_
_entity.id
_entity.type
_entity.pdbx_description
1 polymer ?
#
loop_
_entity_poly.entity_id
_entity_poly.type
_entity_poly.pdbx_seq_one_letter_code
_entity_poly.pdbx_strand_id
1 'polypeptide(L)'
;MGEADPIIGWRQRPVALRPDNKRNAMTVDVEDYFQVEAFFPHINRADWDSRECRVEANVDRILELFARKETTATFFTLGWVAKRYPQLVRRIVDNGHELASHGLAHFRADRQSRTEFSDDVRRAKELLEDIGGKAVHGYRATSFSITRGNLWALNVLEEAGYRYSSSTHPIPHDLYGIPEQPRFAFYPFADSKFMEIPVTTVRMFGRNWPAGGGGYFRMLPYAVFKRNLKTVQNQEHQPCTFYFHPWEIDPGQPRVAGTSTKTRIRHYLNLGRTYGRLERLLDDFKWSSIAAAHNIDGVSGI
;
A
#
# COMPACT_ATOMS: atom_id res chain seq x y z
N MET A 1 32.63 9.89 10.14
CA MET A 1 31.93 10.94 10.91
C MET A 1 30.46 10.67 10.75
N GLY A 2 29.73 10.42 11.83
CA GLY A 2 28.34 9.94 11.78
C GLY A 2 27.42 10.97 11.15
N GLU A 3 26.74 10.59 10.06
CA GLU A 3 25.62 11.38 9.55
C GLU A 3 24.57 11.48 10.65
N ALA A 4 24.21 12.72 10.99
CA ALA A 4 23.17 13.02 11.97
C ALA A 4 21.83 12.36 11.58
N ASP A 5 21.00 12.11 12.58
CA ASP A 5 19.71 11.40 12.50
C ASP A 5 18.85 11.86 11.29
N PRO A 6 18.55 10.95 10.33
CA PRO A 6 17.92 11.27 9.04
C PRO A 6 16.46 11.78 9.08
N ILE A 7 15.74 11.75 10.21
CA ILE A 7 14.44 12.45 10.32
C ILE A 7 14.23 12.93 11.77
N ILE A 8 14.75 14.11 12.11
CA ILE A 8 14.68 14.62 13.48
C ILE A 8 13.24 14.97 13.89
N GLY A 9 12.83 14.53 15.08
CA GLY A 9 11.55 14.91 15.70
C GLY A 9 10.30 14.33 15.01
N TRP A 10 10.48 13.41 14.06
CA TRP A 10 9.43 12.85 13.21
C TRP A 10 8.20 12.31 13.98
N ARG A 11 8.44 11.72 15.17
CA ARG A 11 7.41 11.15 16.05
C ARG A 11 6.39 12.17 16.53
N GLN A 12 6.80 13.43 16.65
CA GLN A 12 5.98 14.53 17.19
C GLN A 12 5.52 15.48 16.07
N ARG A 13 5.72 15.11 14.81
CA ARG A 13 5.27 15.94 13.69
C ARG A 13 3.74 16.08 13.74
N PRO A 14 3.22 17.29 13.53
CA PRO A 14 1.79 17.48 13.47
C PRO A 14 1.21 16.69 12.30
N VAL A 15 -0.01 16.17 12.51
CA VAL A 15 -0.81 15.59 11.44
C VAL A 15 -1.14 16.69 10.42
N ALA A 16 -1.03 16.36 9.15
CA ALA A 16 -1.38 17.25 8.05
C ALA A 16 -2.87 17.61 8.10
N LEU A 17 -3.20 18.83 7.66
CA LEU A 17 -4.58 19.26 7.56
C LEU A 17 -5.33 18.35 6.58
N ARG A 18 -6.52 17.91 6.98
CA ARG A 18 -7.39 17.12 6.10
C ARG A 18 -7.90 17.99 4.95
N PRO A 19 -7.82 17.51 3.70
CA PRO A 19 -8.50 18.14 2.57
C PRO A 19 -10.03 18.16 2.70
N ASP A 20 -10.66 19.24 2.23
CA ASP A 20 -12.12 19.39 2.20
C ASP A 20 -12.76 18.65 1.01
N ASN A 21 -12.53 17.35 0.91
CA ASN A 21 -13.08 16.49 -0.15
C ASN A 21 -13.84 15.26 0.39
N LYS A 22 -13.76 15.01 1.72
CA LYS A 22 -14.35 13.85 2.42
C LYS A 22 -14.02 12.47 1.81
N ARG A 23 -13.00 12.37 0.96
CA ARG A 23 -12.58 11.13 0.29
C ARG A 23 -11.64 10.33 1.18
N ASN A 24 -11.69 9.00 1.04
CA ASN A 24 -10.71 8.06 1.55
C ASN A 24 -9.81 7.60 0.41
N ALA A 25 -8.61 7.12 0.74
CA ALA A 25 -7.70 6.49 -0.21
C ALA A 25 -7.98 4.99 -0.35
N MET A 26 -8.41 4.57 -1.55
CA MET A 26 -8.47 3.16 -1.96
C MET A 26 -7.16 2.80 -2.65
N THR A 27 -6.50 1.74 -2.19
CA THR A 27 -5.19 1.34 -2.73
C THR A 27 -5.12 -0.16 -2.99
N VAL A 28 -4.37 -0.51 -4.04
CA VAL A 28 -4.16 -1.89 -4.49
C VAL A 28 -2.66 -2.13 -4.57
N ASP A 29 -2.16 -3.12 -3.84
CA ASP A 29 -0.76 -3.54 -3.92
C ASP A 29 -0.66 -4.64 -4.98
N VAL A 30 -0.23 -4.27 -6.18
CA VAL A 30 -0.23 -5.13 -7.38
C VAL A 30 0.96 -6.08 -7.35
N GLU A 31 0.68 -7.22 -6.73
CA GLU A 31 1.54 -8.40 -6.63
C GLU A 31 0.70 -9.67 -6.84
N ASP A 32 1.35 -10.75 -7.26
CA ASP A 32 0.72 -12.06 -7.41
C ASP A 32 0.80 -12.89 -6.11
N TYR A 33 0.02 -13.96 -6.02
CA TYR A 33 -0.12 -14.76 -4.79
C TYR A 33 1.21 -15.31 -4.26
N PHE A 34 2.18 -15.58 -5.14
CA PHE A 34 3.49 -16.13 -4.80
C PHE A 34 4.53 -15.06 -4.44
N GLN A 35 4.19 -13.78 -4.58
CA GLN A 35 5.08 -12.65 -4.31
C GLN A 35 4.93 -12.10 -2.88
N VAL A 36 4.19 -12.80 -2.02
CA VAL A 36 4.00 -12.43 -0.61
C VAL A 36 5.18 -12.88 0.26
N GLU A 37 5.59 -12.04 1.22
CA GLU A 37 6.71 -12.31 2.14
C GLU A 37 6.58 -13.66 2.87
N ALA A 38 5.35 -14.08 3.18
CA ALA A 38 5.08 -15.32 3.90
C ALA A 38 5.43 -16.60 3.09
N PHE A 39 5.61 -16.49 1.77
CA PHE A 39 5.95 -17.62 0.90
C PHE A 39 7.41 -17.65 0.46
N PHE A 40 8.23 -16.63 0.73
CA PHE A 40 9.64 -16.64 0.34
C PHE A 40 10.50 -17.76 0.95
N PRO A 41 10.18 -18.34 2.12
CA PRO A 41 10.83 -19.58 2.57
C PRO A 41 10.49 -20.83 1.72
N HIS A 42 9.46 -20.76 0.87
CA HIS A 42 8.92 -21.88 0.08
C HIS A 42 8.97 -21.65 -1.43
N ILE A 43 9.14 -20.41 -1.87
CA ILE A 43 9.16 -19.99 -3.26
C ILE A 43 10.32 -19.03 -3.45
N ASN A 44 11.33 -19.45 -4.23
CA ASN A 44 12.43 -18.56 -4.58
C ASN A 44 11.95 -17.55 -5.63
N ARG A 45 12.45 -16.31 -5.55
CA ARG A 45 12.20 -15.27 -6.56
C ARG A 45 12.66 -15.69 -7.96
N ALA A 46 13.72 -16.49 -8.03
CA ALA A 46 14.21 -17.04 -9.29
C ALA A 46 13.18 -17.95 -10.01
N ASP A 47 12.23 -18.52 -9.26
CA ASP A 47 11.23 -19.43 -9.82
C ASP A 47 9.96 -18.68 -10.28
N TRP A 48 9.85 -17.38 -10.05
CA TRP A 48 8.62 -16.61 -10.29
C TRP A 48 8.13 -16.68 -11.74
N ASP A 49 9.04 -16.67 -12.72
CA ASP A 49 8.68 -16.71 -14.14
C ASP A 49 8.02 -18.03 -14.58
N SER A 50 8.21 -19.10 -13.78
CA SER A 50 7.61 -20.43 -14.01
C SER A 50 6.29 -20.64 -13.28
N ARG A 51 5.90 -19.69 -12.40
CA ARG A 51 4.65 -19.78 -11.64
C ARG A 51 3.48 -19.37 -12.52
N GLU A 52 2.34 -20.02 -12.31
CA GLU A 52 1.08 -19.54 -12.86
C GLU A 52 0.82 -18.14 -12.32
N CYS A 53 0.62 -17.16 -13.21
CA CYS A 53 0.28 -15.80 -12.82
C CYS A 53 -1.24 -15.62 -12.84
N ARG A 54 -1.78 -15.01 -11.79
CA ARG A 54 -3.20 -14.67 -11.64
C ARG A 54 -3.43 -13.15 -11.60
N VAL A 55 -2.37 -12.36 -11.46
CA VAL A 55 -2.43 -10.91 -11.23
C VAL A 55 -3.20 -10.16 -12.31
N GLU A 56 -3.01 -10.49 -13.60
CA GLU A 56 -3.66 -9.76 -14.71
C GLU A 56 -5.20 -9.89 -14.64
N ALA A 57 -5.71 -11.12 -14.60
CA ALA A 57 -7.14 -11.37 -14.49
C ALA A 57 -7.76 -10.82 -13.20
N ASN A 58 -7.01 -10.86 -12.08
CA ASN A 58 -7.48 -10.32 -10.82
C ASN A 58 -7.56 -8.79 -10.84
N VAL A 59 -6.57 -8.11 -11.44
CA VAL A 59 -6.63 -6.66 -11.60
C VAL A 59 -7.74 -6.27 -12.58
N ASP A 60 -7.96 -6.98 -13.69
CA ASP A 60 -9.06 -6.66 -14.61
C ASP A 60 -10.42 -6.71 -13.89
N ARG A 61 -10.66 -7.71 -13.04
CA ARG A 61 -11.87 -7.78 -12.19
C ARG A 61 -11.97 -6.62 -11.19
N ILE A 62 -10.85 -6.11 -10.71
CA ILE A 62 -10.81 -4.93 -9.81
C ILE A 62 -11.14 -3.66 -10.60
N LEU A 63 -10.57 -3.48 -11.79
CA LEU A 63 -10.86 -2.35 -12.68
C LEU A 63 -12.35 -2.32 -13.03
N GLU A 64 -12.93 -3.46 -13.42
CA GLU A 64 -14.37 -3.59 -13.68
C GLU A 64 -15.21 -3.22 -12.45
N LEU A 65 -14.82 -3.68 -11.26
CA LEU A 65 -15.51 -3.32 -10.02
C LEU A 65 -15.43 -1.80 -9.75
N PHE A 66 -14.25 -1.22 -9.87
CA PHE A 66 -14.03 0.22 -9.63
C PHE A 66 -14.77 1.08 -10.65
N ALA A 67 -14.82 0.68 -11.92
CA ALA A 67 -15.62 1.34 -12.96
C ALA A 67 -17.12 1.32 -12.61
N ARG A 68 -17.67 0.14 -12.24
CA ARG A 68 -19.09 0.01 -11.82
C ARG A 68 -19.43 0.83 -10.57
N LYS A 69 -18.45 1.09 -9.72
CA LYS A 69 -18.59 1.84 -8.46
C LYS A 69 -18.09 3.28 -8.57
N GLU A 70 -17.76 3.76 -9.77
CA GLU A 70 -17.26 5.10 -10.05
C GLU A 70 -16.12 5.53 -9.09
N THR A 71 -15.22 4.59 -8.81
CA THR A 71 -14.13 4.77 -7.84
C THR A 71 -12.79 4.85 -8.55
N THR A 72 -11.98 5.85 -8.23
CA THR A 72 -10.54 5.85 -8.55
C THR A 72 -9.73 5.33 -7.38
N ALA A 73 -8.54 4.79 -7.65
CA ALA A 73 -7.68 4.19 -6.65
C ALA A 73 -6.20 4.41 -7.00
N THR A 74 -5.32 4.10 -6.06
CA THR A 74 -3.86 4.05 -6.27
C THR A 74 -3.41 2.60 -6.40
N PHE A 75 -2.73 2.26 -7.48
CA PHE A 75 -2.17 0.94 -7.74
C PHE A 75 -0.65 0.98 -7.51
N PHE A 76 -0.21 0.51 -6.35
CA PHE A 76 1.21 0.32 -6.04
C PHE A 76 1.71 -0.93 -6.77
N THR A 77 2.47 -0.74 -7.84
CA THR A 77 2.80 -1.82 -8.77
C THR A 77 4.25 -2.25 -8.66
N LEU A 78 4.48 -3.57 -8.55
CA LEU A 78 5.83 -4.14 -8.61
C LEU A 78 6.42 -3.99 -10.01
N GLY A 79 7.69 -3.60 -10.08
CA GLY A 79 8.43 -3.53 -11.35
C GLY A 79 8.47 -4.88 -12.09
N TRP A 80 8.53 -6.00 -11.36
CA TRP A 80 8.45 -7.35 -11.92
C TRP A 80 7.13 -7.57 -12.67
N VAL A 81 6.01 -7.19 -12.06
CA VAL A 81 4.67 -7.28 -12.69
C VAL A 81 4.60 -6.35 -13.89
N ALA A 82 5.05 -5.11 -13.74
CA ALA A 82 5.03 -4.11 -14.81
C ALA A 82 5.83 -4.55 -16.04
N LYS A 83 7.05 -5.06 -15.85
CA LYS A 83 7.90 -5.56 -16.94
C LYS A 83 7.26 -6.72 -17.68
N ARG A 84 6.60 -7.63 -16.96
CA ARG A 84 6.01 -8.84 -17.52
C ARG A 84 4.65 -8.57 -18.19
N TYR A 85 3.86 -7.67 -17.62
CA TYR A 85 2.51 -7.33 -18.07
C TYR A 85 2.39 -5.81 -18.31
N PRO A 86 3.12 -5.22 -19.28
CA PRO A 86 3.09 -3.78 -19.49
C PRO A 86 1.72 -3.27 -19.92
N GLN A 87 0.92 -4.10 -20.60
CA GLN A 87 -0.45 -3.74 -20.97
C GLN A 87 -1.38 -3.64 -19.75
N LEU A 88 -1.11 -4.40 -18.68
CA LEU A 88 -1.86 -4.30 -17.44
C LEU A 88 -1.67 -2.91 -16.80
N VAL A 89 -0.42 -2.42 -16.78
CA VAL A 89 -0.08 -1.08 -16.26
C VAL A 89 -0.78 0.01 -17.07
N ARG A 90 -0.79 -0.11 -18.41
CA ARG A 90 -1.52 0.83 -19.26
C ARG A 90 -3.01 0.81 -18.98
N ARG A 91 -3.64 -0.36 -18.84
CA ARG A 91 -5.05 -0.47 -18.46
C ARG A 91 -5.35 0.23 -17.13
N ILE A 92 -4.50 0.09 -16.12
CA ILE A 92 -4.65 0.80 -14.83
C ILE A 92 -4.70 2.32 -15.08
N VAL A 93 -3.76 2.85 -15.85
CA VAL A 93 -3.66 4.28 -16.14
C VAL A 93 -4.81 4.78 -17.02
N ASP A 94 -5.20 4.02 -18.03
CA ASP A 94 -6.27 4.35 -19.00
C ASP A 94 -7.65 4.37 -18.33
N ASN A 95 -7.83 3.57 -17.26
CA ASN A 95 -9.04 3.62 -16.41
C ASN A 95 -9.03 4.76 -15.38
N GLY A 96 -8.08 5.70 -15.49
CA GLY A 96 -8.03 6.89 -14.64
C GLY A 96 -7.54 6.64 -13.22
N HIS A 97 -6.84 5.54 -12.97
CA HIS A 97 -6.25 5.28 -11.67
C HIS A 97 -4.84 5.86 -11.54
N GLU A 98 -4.43 6.12 -10.30
CA GLU A 98 -3.07 6.54 -9.99
C GLU A 98 -2.13 5.33 -10.04
N LEU A 99 -1.07 5.42 -10.84
CA LEU A 99 0.03 4.46 -10.84
C LEU A 99 1.09 4.89 -9.79
N ALA A 100 1.41 3.99 -8.86
CA ALA A 100 2.41 4.20 -7.83
C ALA A 100 3.42 3.04 -7.79
N SER A 101 4.59 3.26 -7.18
CA SER A 101 5.67 2.27 -7.12
C SER A 101 5.58 1.38 -5.89
N HIS A 102 5.82 0.08 -6.09
CA HIS A 102 5.96 -0.91 -5.02
C HIS A 102 7.37 -1.54 -4.96
N GLY A 103 8.37 -0.91 -5.59
CA GLY A 103 9.71 -1.46 -5.76
C GLY A 103 9.80 -2.48 -6.90
N LEU A 104 10.98 -3.05 -7.16
CA LEU A 104 11.16 -3.93 -8.33
C LEU A 104 10.64 -5.35 -8.11
N ALA A 105 11.10 -6.03 -7.06
CA ALA A 105 10.89 -7.47 -6.88
C ALA A 105 10.54 -7.85 -5.43
N HIS A 106 9.71 -7.02 -4.80
CA HIS A 106 9.25 -7.19 -3.42
C HIS A 106 10.43 -7.35 -2.44
N PHE A 107 11.46 -6.52 -2.59
CA PHE A 107 12.53 -6.42 -1.59
C PHE A 107 12.05 -5.56 -0.44
N ARG A 108 12.37 -6.01 0.78
CA ARG A 108 12.05 -5.25 1.97
C ARG A 108 13.11 -4.19 2.21
N ALA A 109 12.67 -2.95 2.42
CA ALA A 109 13.52 -1.81 2.71
C ALA A 109 14.39 -1.99 3.98
N ASP A 110 13.97 -2.81 4.94
CA ASP A 110 14.75 -3.10 6.16
C ASP A 110 15.81 -4.21 5.97
N ARG A 111 15.86 -4.81 4.78
CA ARG A 111 16.86 -5.81 4.37
C ARG A 111 17.74 -5.33 3.21
N GLN A 112 17.68 -4.04 2.90
CA GLN A 112 18.50 -3.40 1.88
C GLN A 112 19.41 -2.39 2.55
N SER A 113 20.63 -2.26 2.02
CA SER A 113 21.46 -1.08 2.26
C SER A 113 20.81 0.16 1.65
N ARG A 114 21.28 1.34 2.05
CA ARG A 114 20.81 2.61 1.51
C ARG A 114 20.99 2.69 -0.02
N THR A 115 22.13 2.22 -0.53
CA THR A 115 22.44 2.21 -1.97
C THR A 115 21.53 1.24 -2.72
N GLU A 116 21.38 0.01 -2.24
CA GLU A 116 20.48 -0.98 -2.88
C GLU A 116 19.03 -0.50 -2.91
N PHE A 117 18.57 0.15 -1.84
CA PHE A 117 17.23 0.74 -1.81
C PHE A 117 17.10 1.92 -2.77
N SER A 118 18.10 2.80 -2.85
CA SER A 118 18.12 3.91 -3.80
C SER A 118 18.03 3.43 -5.25
N ASP A 119 18.84 2.44 -5.61
CA ASP A 119 18.83 1.85 -6.95
C ASP A 119 17.48 1.16 -7.26
N ASP A 120 16.92 0.43 -6.30
CA ASP A 120 15.62 -0.24 -6.46
C ASP A 120 14.50 0.78 -6.74
N VAL A 121 14.38 1.81 -5.91
CA VAL A 121 13.25 2.75 -6.00
C VAL A 121 13.37 3.67 -7.21
N ARG A 122 14.59 4.04 -7.63
CA ARG A 122 14.80 4.84 -8.86
C ARG A 122 14.46 4.03 -10.10
N ARG A 123 14.99 2.81 -10.22
CA ARG A 123 14.73 1.94 -11.38
C ARG A 123 13.28 1.49 -11.47
N ALA A 124 12.63 1.22 -10.33
CA ALA A 124 11.21 0.91 -10.30
C ALA A 124 10.37 2.09 -10.80
N LYS A 125 10.72 3.32 -10.37
CA LYS A 125 10.05 4.54 -10.81
C LYS A 125 10.18 4.74 -12.32
N GLU A 126 11.41 4.75 -12.83
CA GLU A 126 11.71 4.94 -14.25
C GLU A 126 10.95 3.92 -15.12
N LEU A 127 11.00 2.63 -14.75
CA LEU A 127 10.28 1.58 -15.46
C LEU A 127 8.75 1.81 -15.51
N LEU A 128 8.16 2.22 -14.39
CA LEU A 128 6.72 2.45 -14.32
C LEU A 128 6.30 3.70 -15.10
N GLU A 129 7.10 4.75 -15.04
CA GLU A 129 6.90 5.98 -15.82
C GLU A 129 7.01 5.70 -17.33
N ASP A 130 8.01 4.93 -17.76
CA ASP A 130 8.21 4.52 -19.15
C ASP A 130 7.04 3.70 -19.70
N ILE A 131 6.52 2.76 -18.91
CA ILE A 131 5.40 1.90 -19.34
C ILE A 131 4.07 2.63 -19.28
N GLY A 132 3.82 3.36 -18.19
CA GLY A 132 2.55 4.00 -17.87
C GLY A 132 2.36 5.38 -18.51
N GLY A 133 3.42 6.01 -19.02
CA GLY A 133 3.37 7.32 -19.67
C GLY A 133 2.96 8.47 -18.74
N LYS A 134 3.03 8.27 -17.42
CA LYS A 134 2.69 9.25 -16.39
C LYS A 134 3.75 9.24 -15.30
N ALA A 135 3.98 10.40 -14.70
CA ALA A 135 4.87 10.54 -13.55
C ALA A 135 4.38 9.70 -12.35
N VAL A 136 5.30 9.04 -11.68
CA VAL A 136 5.03 8.20 -10.51
C VAL A 136 5.42 8.96 -9.24
N HIS A 137 4.41 9.36 -8.49
CA HIS A 137 4.57 10.22 -7.32
C HIS A 137 4.56 9.45 -6.00
N GLY A 138 3.90 8.29 -5.97
CA GLY A 138 3.74 7.48 -4.77
C GLY A 138 4.68 6.30 -4.68
N TYR A 139 5.09 5.98 -3.45
CA TYR A 139 5.78 4.73 -3.13
C TYR A 139 5.13 4.02 -1.93
N ARG A 140 5.12 2.69 -1.95
CA ARG A 140 4.82 1.86 -0.77
C ARG A 140 5.88 0.79 -0.64
N ALA A 141 6.52 0.72 0.52
CA ALA A 141 7.46 -0.35 0.83
C ALA A 141 6.73 -1.68 0.99
N THR A 142 7.30 -2.73 0.41
CA THR A 142 6.74 -4.07 0.50
C THR A 142 6.68 -4.55 1.95
N SER A 143 5.58 -5.19 2.33
CA SER A 143 5.31 -5.58 3.73
C SER A 143 5.39 -4.42 4.75
N PHE A 144 5.16 -3.17 4.34
CA PHE A 144 5.30 -1.98 5.19
C PHE A 144 6.66 -1.91 5.91
N SER A 145 7.73 -2.29 5.22
CA SER A 145 9.06 -2.51 5.80
C SER A 145 9.85 -1.24 6.12
N ILE A 146 9.23 -0.05 6.13
CA ILE A 146 9.84 1.15 6.70
C ILE A 146 9.46 1.18 8.19
N THR A 147 10.46 1.02 9.03
CA THR A 147 10.35 0.88 10.49
C THR A 147 11.30 1.87 11.17
N ARG A 148 11.34 1.85 12.51
CA ARG A 148 12.23 2.70 13.31
C ARG A 148 13.70 2.59 12.91
N GLY A 149 14.14 1.40 12.50
CA GLY A 149 15.56 1.12 12.23
C GLY A 149 16.04 1.63 10.88
N ASN A 150 15.14 2.02 9.98
CA ASN A 150 15.48 2.37 8.59
C ASN A 150 14.70 3.58 8.07
N LEU A 151 14.40 4.56 8.93
CA LEU A 151 13.74 5.81 8.51
C LEU A 151 14.53 6.60 7.47
N TRP A 152 15.84 6.35 7.33
CA TRP A 152 16.64 6.85 6.20
C TRP A 152 15.99 6.55 4.85
N ALA A 153 15.18 5.49 4.73
CA ALA A 153 14.47 5.14 3.50
C ALA A 153 13.52 6.24 3.02
N LEU A 154 12.90 7.02 3.92
CA LEU A 154 12.05 8.14 3.51
C LEU A 154 12.87 9.26 2.83
N ASN A 155 14.13 9.48 3.26
CA ASN A 155 15.01 10.44 2.58
C ASN A 155 15.33 9.97 1.17
N VAL A 156 15.66 8.69 1.02
CA VAL A 156 15.95 8.10 -0.30
C VAL A 156 14.76 8.22 -1.25
N LEU A 157 13.53 8.08 -0.74
CA LEU A 157 12.32 8.28 -1.54
C LEU A 157 12.16 9.74 -1.98
N GLU A 158 12.37 10.69 -1.07
CA GLU A 158 12.35 12.12 -1.41
C GLU A 158 13.45 12.46 -2.45
N GLU A 159 14.68 11.99 -2.25
CA GLU A 159 15.83 12.16 -3.15
C GLU A 159 15.57 11.55 -4.54
N ALA A 160 14.83 10.44 -4.61
CA ALA A 160 14.37 9.83 -5.86
C ALA A 160 13.16 10.57 -6.50
N GLY A 161 12.70 11.65 -5.88
CA GLY A 161 11.66 12.53 -6.40
C GLY A 161 10.25 12.01 -6.22
N TYR A 162 10.01 11.04 -5.33
CA TYR A 162 8.65 10.73 -4.89
C TYR A 162 8.05 11.92 -4.14
N ARG A 163 6.72 12.04 -4.13
CA ARG A 163 5.98 13.10 -3.41
C ARG A 163 5.33 12.59 -2.13
N TYR A 164 5.05 11.30 -2.08
CA TYR A 164 4.57 10.69 -0.85
C TYR A 164 5.02 9.23 -0.74
N SER A 165 4.96 8.74 0.49
CA SER A 165 5.08 7.34 0.81
C SER A 165 3.87 6.89 1.62
N SER A 166 3.43 5.64 1.42
CA SER A 166 2.42 4.98 2.25
C SER A 166 2.97 3.66 2.78
N SER A 167 4.12 3.74 3.44
CA SER A 167 4.98 2.60 3.73
C SER A 167 4.99 2.19 5.20
N THR A 168 4.38 2.98 6.07
CA THR A 168 4.40 2.75 7.52
C THR A 168 3.02 2.33 8.05
N HIS A 169 3.04 1.59 9.17
CA HIS A 169 1.82 1.17 9.86
C HIS A 169 1.92 1.47 11.37
N PRO A 170 1.07 2.33 11.96
CA PRO A 170 1.15 2.74 13.37
C PRO A 170 0.69 1.68 14.38
N ILE A 171 1.09 0.41 14.26
CA ILE A 171 0.65 -0.69 15.13
C ILE A 171 1.82 -1.50 15.69
N PRO A 172 1.65 -2.22 16.81
CA PRO A 172 2.59 -3.26 17.22
C PRO A 172 2.38 -4.50 16.34
N HIS A 173 3.40 -4.90 15.58
CA HIS A 173 3.33 -6.08 14.71
C HIS A 173 4.67 -6.83 14.68
N ASP A 174 4.65 -8.12 14.30
CA ASP A 174 5.82 -9.03 14.36
C ASP A 174 6.82 -8.81 13.22
N LEU A 175 6.38 -8.25 12.10
CA LEU A 175 7.21 -8.04 10.89
C LEU A 175 7.48 -6.57 10.55
N TYR A 176 6.71 -5.64 11.11
CA TYR A 176 6.72 -4.23 10.75
C TYR A 176 6.08 -3.39 11.85
N GLY A 177 5.95 -2.09 11.60
CA GLY A 177 5.09 -1.20 12.37
C GLY A 177 5.82 -0.32 13.37
N ILE A 178 5.25 0.86 13.61
CA ILE A 178 5.82 1.87 14.51
C ILE A 178 4.71 2.47 15.39
N PRO A 179 4.36 1.82 16.52
CA PRO A 179 3.24 2.24 17.37
C PRO A 179 3.17 3.73 17.76
N GLU A 180 4.32 4.39 17.91
CA GLU A 180 4.42 5.78 18.37
C GLU A 180 4.43 6.84 17.26
N GLN A 181 4.35 6.43 15.99
CA GLN A 181 4.30 7.39 14.88
C GLN A 181 2.96 8.12 14.79
N PRO A 182 2.89 9.28 14.10
CA PRO A 182 1.62 9.89 13.72
C PRO A 182 0.72 8.87 12.99
N ARG A 183 -0.55 8.79 13.39
CA ARG A 183 -1.49 7.81 12.82
C ARG A 183 -2.03 8.17 11.44
N PHE A 184 -1.94 9.44 11.10
CA PHE A 184 -2.50 10.04 9.90
C PHE A 184 -1.38 10.69 9.10
N ALA A 185 -1.70 11.18 7.91
CA ALA A 185 -0.72 11.80 7.02
C ALA A 185 0.06 12.91 7.73
N PHE A 186 1.38 12.96 7.52
CA PHE A 186 2.26 13.94 8.15
C PHE A 186 3.49 14.20 7.28
N TYR A 187 4.13 15.35 7.48
CA TYR A 187 5.38 15.70 6.83
C TYR A 187 6.54 15.21 7.70
N PRO A 188 7.27 14.15 7.31
CA PRO A 188 8.41 13.66 8.09
C PRO A 188 9.53 14.72 8.18
N PHE A 189 9.74 15.48 7.12
CA PHE A 189 10.76 16.53 7.04
C PHE A 189 10.16 17.91 7.31
N ALA A 190 10.91 18.80 7.96
CA ALA A 190 10.42 20.13 8.33
C ALA A 190 10.21 21.04 7.11
N ASP A 191 11.12 20.97 6.15
CA ASP A 191 11.20 21.91 5.02
C ASP A 191 10.84 21.23 3.68
N SER A 192 9.99 20.20 3.73
CA SER A 192 9.56 19.46 2.56
C SER A 192 8.05 19.29 2.49
N LYS A 193 7.56 19.17 1.26
CA LYS A 193 6.19 18.77 0.92
C LYS A 193 6.03 17.25 0.77
N PHE A 194 7.10 16.47 0.92
CA PHE A 194 7.02 15.02 0.96
C PHE A 194 6.18 14.56 2.15
N MET A 195 5.23 13.68 1.91
CA MET A 195 4.30 13.22 2.94
C MET A 195 4.40 11.72 3.18
N GLU A 196 4.42 11.31 4.45
CA GLU A 196 4.16 9.92 4.82
C GLU A 196 2.68 9.77 5.16
N ILE A 197 2.04 8.75 4.59
CA ILE A 197 0.60 8.48 4.68
C ILE A 197 0.41 7.07 5.23
N PRO A 198 0.33 6.93 6.57
CA PRO A 198 0.23 5.63 7.20
C PRO A 198 -1.07 4.88 6.87
N VAL A 199 -1.01 3.56 6.92
CA VAL A 199 -2.20 2.70 6.82
C VAL A 199 -3.15 2.97 7.99
N THR A 200 -4.46 2.99 7.72
CA THR A 200 -5.46 3.34 8.74
C THR A 200 -5.40 2.45 9.97
N THR A 201 -5.46 3.12 11.11
CA THR A 201 -5.61 2.53 12.43
C THR A 201 -6.78 3.16 13.15
N VAL A 202 -7.36 2.45 14.10
CA VAL A 202 -8.32 2.98 15.08
C VAL A 202 -7.71 2.90 16.47
N ARG A 203 -7.82 3.96 17.28
CA ARG A 203 -7.34 3.93 18.67
C ARG A 203 -8.44 3.42 19.60
N MET A 204 -8.15 2.33 20.32
CA MET A 204 -9.03 1.78 21.36
C MET A 204 -8.19 1.26 22.52
N PHE A 205 -8.63 1.50 23.75
CA PHE A 205 -7.94 1.09 24.99
C PHE A 205 -6.46 1.54 25.05
N GLY A 206 -6.19 2.78 24.65
CA GLY A 206 -4.83 3.35 24.64
C GLY A 206 -3.89 2.74 23.60
N ARG A 207 -4.37 1.89 22.69
CA ARG A 207 -3.57 1.22 21.64
C ARG A 207 -4.13 1.47 20.25
N ASN A 208 -3.24 1.40 19.25
CA ASN A 208 -3.62 1.46 17.84
C ASN A 208 -3.93 0.06 17.33
N TRP A 209 -5.13 -0.11 16.78
CA TRP A 209 -5.57 -1.34 16.15
C TRP A 209 -5.62 -1.17 14.64
N PRO A 210 -5.26 -2.21 13.87
CA PRO A 210 -5.29 -2.16 12.41
C PRO A 210 -6.72 -2.04 11.89
N ALA A 211 -6.92 -1.14 10.94
CA ALA A 211 -8.22 -0.90 10.30
C ALA A 211 -8.08 -0.58 8.80
N GLY A 212 -6.89 -0.71 8.21
CA GLY A 212 -6.60 -0.28 6.84
C GLY A 212 -6.62 -1.38 5.78
N GLY A 213 -7.13 -2.58 6.06
CA GLY A 213 -7.32 -3.59 5.02
C GLY A 213 -6.52 -4.88 5.19
N GLY A 214 -6.12 -5.47 4.06
CA GLY A 214 -5.38 -6.73 3.97
C GLY A 214 -5.98 -7.87 4.83
N GLY A 215 -5.11 -8.60 5.53
CA GLY A 215 -5.54 -9.71 6.39
C GLY A 215 -6.61 -9.33 7.43
N TYR A 216 -6.58 -8.10 7.95
CA TYR A 216 -7.53 -7.65 8.97
C TYR A 216 -8.95 -7.48 8.42
N PHE A 217 -9.08 -7.06 7.15
CA PHE A 217 -10.37 -6.98 6.48
C PHE A 217 -10.99 -8.36 6.24
N ARG A 218 -10.15 -9.37 5.97
CA ARG A 218 -10.59 -10.76 5.84
C ARG A 218 -10.92 -11.41 7.18
N MET A 219 -10.15 -11.11 8.23
CA MET A 219 -10.31 -11.69 9.57
C MET A 219 -11.49 -11.11 10.35
N LEU A 220 -11.69 -9.78 10.33
CA LEU A 220 -12.73 -9.14 11.11
C LEU A 220 -14.13 -9.32 10.49
N PRO A 221 -15.20 -9.36 11.31
CA PRO A 221 -16.55 -9.17 10.81
C PRO A 221 -16.69 -7.80 10.13
N TYR A 222 -17.34 -7.76 8.96
CA TYR A 222 -17.45 -6.52 8.17
C TYR A 222 -18.07 -5.35 8.94
N ALA A 223 -19.07 -5.61 9.79
CA ALA A 223 -19.69 -4.57 10.62
C ALA A 223 -18.70 -3.91 11.59
N VAL A 224 -17.76 -4.68 12.15
CA VAL A 224 -16.70 -4.18 13.02
C VAL A 224 -15.71 -3.34 12.21
N PHE A 225 -15.28 -3.83 11.04
CA PHE A 225 -14.39 -3.10 10.14
C PHE A 225 -14.99 -1.75 9.72
N LYS A 226 -16.25 -1.76 9.27
CA LYS A 226 -17.01 -0.56 8.91
C LYS A 226 -17.12 0.42 10.08
N ARG A 227 -17.40 -0.07 11.30
CA ARG A 227 -17.45 0.77 12.51
C ARG A 227 -16.10 1.47 12.74
N ASN A 228 -14.99 0.75 12.59
CA ASN A 228 -13.66 1.33 12.80
C ASN A 228 -13.39 2.48 11.82
N LEU A 229 -13.71 2.33 10.53
CA LEU A 229 -13.57 3.40 9.55
C LEU A 229 -14.49 4.60 9.86
N LYS A 230 -15.74 4.34 10.27
CA LYS A 230 -16.66 5.40 10.69
C LYS A 230 -16.15 6.16 11.91
N THR A 231 -15.52 5.49 12.88
CA THR A 231 -14.87 6.16 14.02
C THR A 231 -13.81 7.14 13.54
N VAL A 232 -12.92 6.70 12.65
CA VAL A 232 -11.85 7.55 12.10
C VAL A 232 -12.42 8.76 11.36
N GLN A 233 -13.43 8.57 10.51
CA GLN A 233 -14.00 9.67 9.73
C GLN A 233 -14.84 10.65 10.56
N ASN A 234 -15.65 10.15 11.50
CA ASN A 234 -16.66 10.94 12.18
C ASN A 234 -16.20 11.52 13.52
N GLN A 235 -15.27 10.85 14.20
CA GLN A 235 -14.76 11.29 15.50
C GLN A 235 -13.37 11.89 15.39
N GLU A 236 -12.51 11.32 14.55
CA GLU A 236 -11.13 11.79 14.39
C GLU A 236 -10.99 12.75 13.20
N HIS A 237 -12.03 12.85 12.37
CA HIS A 237 -12.11 13.74 11.22
C HIS A 237 -10.94 13.58 10.24
N GLN A 238 -10.48 12.35 10.01
CA GLN A 238 -9.35 12.04 9.11
C GLN A 238 -9.78 11.12 7.96
N PRO A 239 -9.13 11.20 6.78
CA PRO A 239 -9.34 10.24 5.71
C PRO A 239 -8.80 8.85 6.11
N CYS A 240 -9.43 7.80 5.58
CA CYS A 240 -8.95 6.43 5.73
C CYS A 240 -8.12 6.03 4.49
N THR A 241 -7.06 5.26 4.70
CA THR A 241 -6.23 4.60 3.69
C THR A 241 -6.44 3.10 3.80
N PHE A 242 -7.11 2.54 2.81
CA PHE A 242 -7.40 1.12 2.68
C PHE A 242 -6.47 0.47 1.64
N TYR A 243 -5.95 -0.71 1.93
CA TYR A 243 -5.17 -1.52 0.99
C TYR A 243 -5.66 -2.97 0.93
N PHE A 244 -5.49 -3.59 -0.24
CA PHE A 244 -5.63 -5.02 -0.46
C PHE A 244 -4.79 -5.41 -1.68
N HIS A 245 -4.59 -6.71 -1.88
CA HIS A 245 -3.87 -7.23 -3.04
C HIS A 245 -4.84 -7.90 -4.03
N PRO A 246 -4.50 -7.96 -5.34
CA PRO A 246 -5.31 -8.66 -6.34
C PRO A 246 -5.59 -10.13 -5.99
N TRP A 247 -4.62 -10.84 -5.43
CA TRP A 247 -4.80 -12.23 -5.01
C TRP A 247 -5.85 -12.40 -3.90
N GLU A 248 -6.23 -11.34 -3.17
CA GLU A 248 -7.23 -11.45 -2.09
C GLU A 248 -8.66 -11.67 -2.58
N ILE A 249 -8.95 -11.37 -3.84
CA ILE A 249 -10.26 -11.58 -4.48
C ILE A 249 -10.31 -12.89 -5.30
N ASP A 250 -9.25 -13.68 -5.22
CA ASP A 250 -9.11 -14.95 -5.94
C ASP A 250 -9.08 -16.14 -4.97
N PRO A 251 -10.22 -16.73 -4.65
CA PRO A 251 -10.25 -17.95 -3.83
C PRO A 251 -9.70 -19.18 -4.55
N GLY A 252 -9.51 -19.12 -5.88
CA GLY A 252 -9.04 -20.22 -6.73
C GLY A 252 -7.52 -20.27 -6.90
N GLN A 253 -6.79 -19.32 -6.33
CA GLN A 253 -5.32 -19.27 -6.43
C GLN A 253 -4.65 -20.57 -5.95
N PRO A 254 -3.51 -20.97 -6.56
CA PRO A 254 -2.75 -22.14 -6.14
C PRO A 254 -2.35 -22.10 -4.66
N ARG A 255 -2.41 -23.26 -4.00
CA ARG A 255 -2.05 -23.37 -2.58
C ARG A 255 -0.59 -23.81 -2.41
N VAL A 256 0.15 -23.04 -1.61
CA VAL A 256 1.56 -23.33 -1.29
C VAL A 256 1.66 -24.37 -0.18
N ALA A 257 2.21 -25.54 -0.52
CA ALA A 257 2.49 -26.63 0.42
C ALA A 257 3.62 -26.29 1.41
N GLY A 258 3.67 -26.99 2.54
CA GLY A 258 4.75 -26.83 3.54
C GLY A 258 4.67 -25.56 4.41
N THR A 259 3.68 -24.68 4.18
CA THR A 259 3.50 -23.45 4.94
C THR A 259 2.93 -23.71 6.34
N SER A 260 3.28 -22.87 7.33
CA SER A 260 2.77 -22.99 8.71
C SER A 260 1.26 -22.70 8.80
N THR A 261 0.58 -23.23 9.82
CA THR A 261 -0.85 -22.98 10.06
C THR A 261 -1.17 -21.48 10.17
N LYS A 262 -0.30 -20.71 10.85
CA LYS A 262 -0.40 -19.25 10.96
C LYS A 262 -0.42 -18.58 9.57
N THR A 263 0.47 -18.98 8.68
CA THR A 263 0.53 -18.46 7.30
C THR A 263 -0.72 -18.83 6.52
N ARG A 264 -1.15 -20.10 6.59
CA ARG A 264 -2.37 -20.55 5.89
C ARG A 264 -3.60 -19.78 6.35
N ILE A 265 -3.75 -19.53 7.65
CA ILE A 265 -4.86 -18.72 8.18
C ILE A 265 -4.76 -17.28 7.68
N ARG A 266 -3.61 -16.61 7.85
CA ARG A 266 -3.45 -15.21 7.43
C ARG A 266 -3.66 -15.02 5.93
N HIS A 267 -3.24 -15.96 5.11
CA HIS A 267 -3.32 -15.86 3.66
C HIS A 267 -4.72 -16.27 3.12
N TYR A 268 -5.23 -17.46 3.49
CA TYR A 268 -6.43 -18.02 2.84
C TYR A 268 -7.76 -17.78 3.54
N LEU A 269 -7.78 -17.34 4.80
CA LEU A 269 -9.04 -17.20 5.54
C LEU A 269 -9.96 -16.19 4.85
N ASN A 270 -11.21 -16.60 4.61
CA ASN A 270 -12.29 -15.78 4.03
C ASN A 270 -12.03 -15.18 2.63
N LEU A 271 -11.07 -15.70 1.84
CA LEU A 271 -10.81 -15.20 0.47
C LEU A 271 -12.08 -15.12 -0.39
N GLY A 272 -12.92 -16.16 -0.38
CA GLY A 272 -14.17 -16.20 -1.14
C GLY A 272 -15.22 -15.16 -0.71
N ARG A 273 -15.01 -14.45 0.41
CA ARG A 273 -15.89 -13.37 0.89
C ARG A 273 -15.31 -11.98 0.59
N THR A 274 -14.04 -11.86 0.23
CA THR A 274 -13.35 -10.57 0.09
C THR A 274 -13.99 -9.70 -0.98
N TYR A 275 -14.25 -10.25 -2.17
CA TYR A 275 -14.81 -9.49 -3.31
C TYR A 275 -16.16 -8.85 -2.96
N GLY A 276 -17.11 -9.63 -2.45
CA GLY A 276 -18.42 -9.09 -2.05
C GLY A 276 -18.36 -8.14 -0.85
N ARG A 277 -17.34 -8.25 0.03
CA ARG A 277 -17.10 -7.25 1.08
C ARG A 277 -16.51 -5.97 0.52
N LEU A 278 -15.65 -6.05 -0.51
CA LEU A 278 -15.10 -4.89 -1.20
C LEU A 278 -16.23 -4.11 -1.92
N GLU A 279 -17.16 -4.81 -2.58
CA GLU A 279 -18.36 -4.19 -3.15
C GLU A 279 -19.13 -3.37 -2.11
N ARG A 280 -19.38 -3.94 -0.93
CA ARG A 280 -20.05 -3.23 0.17
C ARG A 280 -19.22 -2.06 0.70
N LEU A 281 -17.90 -2.20 0.74
CA LEU A 281 -17.00 -1.15 1.23
C LEU A 281 -17.02 0.06 0.29
N LEU A 282 -17.08 -0.18 -1.01
CA LEU A 282 -17.20 0.85 -2.04
C LEU A 282 -18.56 1.55 -1.99
N ASP A 283 -19.65 0.85 -1.62
CA ASP A 283 -20.97 1.46 -1.41
C ASP A 283 -21.06 2.31 -0.12
N ASP A 284 -20.34 1.89 0.92
CA ASP A 284 -20.47 2.46 2.26
C ASP A 284 -19.65 3.75 2.46
N PHE A 285 -18.67 4.03 1.61
CA PHE A 285 -17.72 5.14 1.76
C PHE A 285 -17.32 5.74 0.41
N LYS A 286 -16.87 7.00 0.43
CA LYS A 286 -16.32 7.67 -0.76
C LYS A 286 -14.83 7.42 -0.87
N TRP A 287 -14.39 6.90 -2.01
CA TRP A 287 -13.02 6.51 -2.27
C TRP A 287 -12.43 7.27 -3.45
N SER A 288 -11.11 7.47 -3.43
CA SER A 288 -10.32 7.96 -4.54
C SER A 288 -8.89 7.43 -4.45
N SER A 289 -8.04 7.82 -5.39
CA SER A 289 -6.58 7.71 -5.25
C SER A 289 -6.07 8.48 -4.02
N ILE A 290 -4.86 8.13 -3.55
CA ILE A 290 -4.14 8.86 -2.50
C ILE A 290 -3.91 10.29 -2.94
N ALA A 291 -3.44 10.51 -4.17
CA ALA A 291 -3.22 11.86 -4.70
C ALA A 291 -4.45 12.77 -4.50
N ALA A 292 -5.63 12.27 -4.87
CA ALA A 292 -6.88 13.01 -4.74
C ALA A 292 -7.39 13.09 -3.29
N ALA A 293 -7.21 12.05 -2.47
CA ALA A 293 -7.69 12.05 -1.09
C ALA A 293 -6.90 13.03 -0.20
N HIS A 294 -5.61 13.22 -0.50
CA HIS A 294 -4.68 14.00 0.29
C HIS A 294 -4.22 15.32 -0.36
N ASN A 295 -4.73 15.67 -1.55
CA ASN A 295 -4.31 16.83 -2.34
C ASN A 295 -2.79 16.90 -2.50
N ILE A 296 -2.18 15.81 -2.99
CA ILE A 296 -0.72 15.76 -3.16
C ILE A 296 -0.27 16.81 -4.18
N ASP A 297 0.61 17.70 -3.72
CA ASP A 297 1.12 18.81 -4.53
C ASP A 297 1.81 18.32 -5.81
N GLY A 298 1.46 18.95 -6.93
CA GLY A 298 2.04 18.65 -8.25
C GLY A 298 1.43 17.42 -8.95
N VAL A 299 0.41 16.78 -8.36
CA VAL A 299 -0.37 15.73 -9.03
C VAL A 299 -1.68 16.33 -9.51
N SER A 300 -1.88 16.41 -10.83
CA SER A 300 -3.09 16.96 -11.45
C SER A 300 -3.72 15.94 -12.41
N GLY A 301 -5.05 15.93 -12.50
CA GLY A 301 -5.78 15.16 -13.52
C GLY A 301 -6.01 13.67 -13.22
N ILE A 302 -6.30 13.30 -11.97
CA ILE A 302 -6.73 11.94 -11.56
C ILE A 302 -8.06 12.04 -10.82
#